data_AF-A0A254NMI2-F1
#
_entry.id   AF-A0A254NMI2-F1
#
_cell.length_a   1.000
_cell.length_b   1.000
_cell.length_c   1.000
_cell.angle_alpha   90.00
_cell.angle_beta   90.00
_cell.angle_gamma   90.00
#
_symmetry.space_group_name_H-M   'P 1'
#
loop_
_entity.id
_entity.type
_entity.pdbx_description
1 polymer ?
#
loop_
_entity_poly.entity_id
_entity_poly.type
_entity_poly.pdbx_seq_one_letter_code
_entity_poly.pdbx_strand_id
1 'polypeptide(L)'
;MSGSKKKPLHLLGDFQVGPEERWRRYLHERHSPEELREWAHTLRYLRYRRATGGHAGDGDRLLAAVAVGSRSELESVCGLLGIELQPIREGEPDWPRQVRSLDYPDVLQPGNAKIGGVEAFAWIYSDRLEIGVSDPDNPYEVSASTVEAAAEHLEPLLAPLQERLIDPPNDNRNCICPKYYPELFED
;
A
#
# COMPACT_ATOMS: atom_id res chain seq x y z
N MET A 1 23.77 -38.22 31.44
CA MET A 1 23.58 -37.38 30.23
C MET A 1 22.09 -37.40 29.90
N SER A 2 21.34 -36.38 30.32
CA SER A 2 19.90 -36.27 30.02
C SER A 2 19.74 -35.26 28.88
N GLY A 3 19.31 -35.73 27.71
CA GLY A 3 19.10 -34.91 26.53
C GLY A 3 17.85 -34.07 26.68
N SER A 4 18.00 -32.75 26.75
CA SER A 4 16.91 -31.80 26.58
C SER A 4 16.29 -31.98 25.20
N LYS A 5 15.10 -32.60 25.15
CA LYS A 5 14.23 -32.55 23.98
C LYS A 5 13.82 -31.09 23.77
N LYS A 6 14.41 -30.42 22.79
CA LYS A 6 13.93 -29.10 22.34
C LYS A 6 12.46 -29.27 21.92
N LYS A 7 11.56 -28.53 22.57
CA LYS A 7 10.16 -28.45 22.15
C LYS A 7 10.13 -27.92 20.70
N PRO A 8 9.26 -28.45 19.84
CA PRO A 8 9.15 -27.95 18.48
C PRO A 8 8.70 -26.48 18.49
N LEU A 9 9.28 -25.70 17.58
CA LEU A 9 9.26 -24.22 17.57
C LEU A 9 7.85 -23.59 17.49
N HIS A 10 6.85 -24.38 17.08
CA HIS A 10 5.45 -23.97 16.95
C HIS A 10 4.66 -23.98 18.27
N LEU A 11 5.24 -24.47 19.39
CA LEU A 11 4.59 -24.53 20.72
C LEU A 11 5.14 -23.53 21.74
N LEU A 12 6.04 -22.63 21.31
CA LEU A 12 6.54 -21.55 22.16
C LEU A 12 5.58 -20.37 22.03
N GLY A 13 4.95 -19.93 23.13
CA GLY A 13 4.13 -18.71 23.12
C GLY A 13 4.95 -17.49 22.70
N ASP A 14 4.30 -16.48 22.13
CA ASP A 14 4.94 -15.35 21.43
C ASP A 14 5.99 -14.56 22.23
N PHE A 15 5.97 -14.68 23.57
CA PHE A 15 6.95 -14.07 24.47
C PHE A 15 8.31 -14.79 24.53
N GLN A 16 8.44 -15.98 23.93
CA GLN A 16 9.68 -16.79 23.96
C GLN A 16 10.49 -16.75 22.65
N VAL A 17 9.99 -16.05 21.63
CA VAL A 17 10.68 -15.85 20.35
C VAL A 17 11.23 -14.42 20.24
N GLY A 18 12.31 -14.23 19.46
CA GLY A 18 12.91 -12.90 19.27
C GLY A 18 12.02 -11.95 18.44
N PRO A 19 12.26 -10.63 18.48
CA PRO A 19 11.50 -9.66 17.69
C PRO A 19 11.47 -9.94 16.18
N GLU A 20 12.59 -10.38 15.61
CA GLU A 20 12.71 -10.73 14.18
C GLU A 20 11.89 -11.96 13.81
N GLU A 21 11.90 -13.00 14.65
CA GLU A 21 11.10 -14.21 14.43
C GLU A 21 9.60 -13.89 14.52
N ARG A 22 9.18 -13.04 15.48
CA ARG A 22 7.80 -12.55 15.54
C ARG A 22 7.43 -11.78 14.29
N TRP A 23 8.31 -10.90 13.82
CA TRP A 23 8.08 -10.14 12.61
C TRP A 23 7.90 -11.06 11.39
N ARG A 24 8.79 -12.05 11.20
CA ARG A 24 8.68 -13.02 10.12
C ARG A 24 7.37 -13.81 10.16
N ARG A 25 6.97 -14.29 11.35
CA ARG A 25 5.67 -14.97 11.53
C ARG A 25 4.50 -14.06 11.17
N TYR A 26 4.54 -12.80 11.59
CA TYR A 26 3.50 -11.83 11.31
C TYR A 26 3.42 -11.44 9.83
N LEU A 27 4.58 -11.24 9.18
CA LEU A 27 4.69 -10.94 7.76
C LEU A 27 4.09 -12.06 6.91
N HIS A 28 4.36 -13.32 7.28
CA HIS A 28 3.93 -14.50 6.54
C HIS A 28 2.64 -15.15 7.08
N GLU A 29 1.89 -14.44 7.93
CA GLU A 29 0.66 -14.99 8.52
C GLU A 29 -0.43 -15.25 7.46
N ARG A 30 -0.47 -14.41 6.41
CA ARG A 30 -1.48 -14.49 5.34
C ARG A 30 -0.94 -14.96 3.99
N HIS A 31 0.33 -14.68 3.71
CA HIS A 31 0.95 -15.00 2.44
C HIS A 31 2.30 -15.64 2.68
N SER A 32 2.54 -16.73 1.96
CA SER A 32 3.82 -17.43 1.98
C SER A 32 4.96 -16.54 1.44
N PRO A 33 6.23 -16.82 1.80
CA PRO A 33 7.37 -16.18 1.18
C PRO A 33 7.36 -16.29 -0.35
N GLU A 34 6.92 -17.43 -0.88
CA GLU A 34 6.84 -17.70 -2.32
C GLU A 34 5.81 -16.80 -3.01
N GLU A 35 4.60 -16.66 -2.44
CA GLU A 35 3.57 -15.73 -2.95
C GLU A 35 4.07 -14.29 -2.96
N LEU A 36 4.68 -13.83 -1.86
CA LEU A 36 5.19 -12.46 -1.77
C LEU A 36 6.33 -12.20 -2.76
N ARG A 37 7.16 -13.22 -3.04
CA ARG A 37 8.20 -13.15 -4.08
C ARG A 37 7.57 -13.03 -5.47
N GLU A 38 6.59 -13.88 -5.78
CA GLU A 38 5.88 -13.83 -7.06
C GLU A 38 5.24 -12.46 -7.30
N TRP A 39 4.61 -11.90 -6.26
CA TRP A 39 4.00 -10.56 -6.34
C TRP A 39 5.05 -9.46 -6.52
N ALA A 40 6.22 -9.58 -5.86
CA ALA A 40 7.34 -8.65 -6.03
C ALA A 40 7.88 -8.63 -7.47
N HIS A 41 7.86 -9.76 -8.18
CA HIS A 41 8.23 -9.82 -9.60
C HIS A 41 7.09 -9.42 -10.54
N THR A 42 5.83 -9.57 -10.11
CA THR A 42 4.65 -9.20 -10.89
C THR A 42 4.42 -7.68 -10.89
N LEU A 43 4.60 -7.04 -9.74
CA LEU A 43 4.34 -5.61 -9.53
C LEU A 43 5.63 -4.80 -9.68
N ARG A 44 5.68 -3.92 -10.68
CA ARG A 44 6.87 -3.09 -10.95
C ARG A 44 6.90 -1.85 -10.08
N TYR A 45 5.73 -1.22 -9.93
CA TYR A 45 5.56 0.09 -9.29
C TYR A 45 4.83 0.00 -7.95
N LEU A 46 3.84 -0.88 -7.86
CA LEU A 46 3.13 -1.13 -6.61
C LEU A 46 3.98 -2.01 -5.69
N ARG A 47 3.84 -1.77 -4.38
CA ARG A 47 4.48 -2.58 -3.33
C ARG A 47 3.43 -3.13 -2.40
N TYR A 48 3.49 -4.42 -2.11
CA TYR A 48 2.69 -5.00 -1.03
C TYR A 48 3.13 -4.40 0.30
N ARG A 49 2.17 -3.91 1.08
CA ARG A 49 2.35 -3.42 2.44
C ARG A 49 1.57 -4.29 3.39
N ARG A 50 2.28 -4.92 4.33
CA ARG A 50 1.67 -5.60 5.48
C ARG A 50 1.05 -4.57 6.43
N ALA A 51 -0.12 -4.85 6.97
CA ALA A 51 -0.71 -4.05 8.04
C ALA A 51 0.31 -3.78 9.17
N THR A 52 0.18 -2.64 9.86
CA THR A 52 1.01 -2.33 11.05
C THR A 52 0.53 -3.10 12.28
N GLY A 53 -0.78 -3.36 12.36
CA GLY A 53 -1.48 -3.87 13.52
C GLY A 53 -1.85 -2.76 14.51
N GLY A 54 -3.01 -2.89 15.17
CA GLY A 54 -3.37 -2.07 16.34
C GLY A 54 -4.34 -0.90 16.10
N HIS A 55 -4.82 -0.67 14.87
CA HIS A 55 -5.82 0.35 14.56
C HIS A 55 -6.99 -0.22 13.74
N ALA A 56 -8.19 0.30 13.98
CA ALA A 56 -9.35 0.02 13.13
C ALA A 56 -9.10 0.63 11.73
N GLY A 57 -9.25 -0.17 10.66
CA GLY A 57 -8.99 0.28 9.29
C GLY A 57 -7.59 -0.07 8.74
N ASP A 58 -6.70 -0.65 9.56
CA ASP A 58 -5.39 -1.10 9.12
C ASP A 58 -5.46 -2.52 8.54
N GLY A 59 -4.97 -2.66 7.33
CA GLY A 59 -5.08 -3.86 6.51
C GLY A 59 -3.93 -3.94 5.52
N ASP A 60 -3.80 -5.10 4.89
CA ASP A 60 -2.81 -5.27 3.83
C ASP A 60 -3.26 -4.51 2.59
N ARG A 61 -2.31 -3.90 1.88
CA ARG A 61 -2.58 -3.10 0.69
C ARG A 61 -1.45 -3.19 -0.31
N LEU A 62 -1.75 -3.11 -1.59
CA LEU A 62 -0.79 -2.69 -2.59
C LEU A 62 -0.71 -1.17 -2.56
N LEU A 63 0.48 -0.60 -2.51
CA LEU A 63 0.69 0.84 -2.44
C LEU A 63 1.56 1.34 -3.58
N ALA A 64 1.21 2.50 -4.10
CA ALA A 64 2.08 3.36 -4.90
C ALA A 64 2.00 4.79 -4.34
N ALA A 65 3.09 5.54 -4.49
CA ALA A 65 3.14 6.95 -4.15
C ALA A 65 3.76 7.72 -5.30
N VAL A 66 3.07 8.77 -5.76
CA VAL A 66 3.53 9.64 -6.85
C VAL A 66 3.86 10.99 -6.27
N ALA A 67 5.11 11.44 -6.42
CA ALA A 67 5.55 12.76 -5.99
C ALA A 67 4.76 13.87 -6.70
N VAL A 68 4.34 14.87 -5.94
CA VAL A 68 3.57 16.03 -6.43
C VAL A 68 4.08 17.27 -5.68
N GLY A 69 4.64 18.23 -6.41
CA GLY A 69 5.19 19.47 -5.86
C GLY A 69 4.33 20.71 -6.12
N SER A 70 3.26 20.61 -6.89
CA SER A 70 2.35 21.73 -7.14
C SER A 70 0.94 21.30 -7.51
N ARG A 71 0.00 22.27 -7.47
CA ARG A 71 -1.40 22.07 -7.86
C ARG A 71 -1.56 21.58 -9.30
N SER A 72 -0.81 22.16 -10.24
CA SER A 72 -0.87 21.76 -11.66
C SER A 72 -0.36 20.34 -11.87
N GLU A 73 0.68 19.94 -11.13
CA GLU A 73 1.18 18.57 -11.17
C GLU A 73 0.17 17.59 -10.57
N LEU A 74 -0.50 17.96 -9.48
CA LEU A 74 -1.56 17.15 -8.89
C LEU A 74 -2.68 16.89 -9.92
N GLU A 75 -3.16 17.94 -10.57
CA GLU A 75 -4.19 17.86 -11.61
C GLU A 75 -3.74 16.99 -12.79
N SER A 76 -2.49 17.13 -13.23
CA SER A 76 -1.93 16.31 -14.30
C SER A 76 -1.85 14.83 -13.91
N VAL A 77 -1.39 14.51 -12.69
CA VAL A 77 -1.29 13.13 -12.20
C VAL A 77 -2.69 12.53 -12.04
N CYS A 78 -3.61 13.24 -11.38
CA CYS A 78 -4.98 12.77 -11.20
C CYS A 78 -5.69 12.56 -12.55
N GLY A 79 -5.51 13.48 -13.52
CA GLY A 79 -6.06 13.34 -14.86
C GLY A 79 -5.55 12.10 -15.61
N LEU A 80 -4.24 11.80 -15.51
CA LEU A 80 -3.67 10.59 -16.10
C LEU A 80 -4.21 9.30 -15.47
N LEU A 81 -4.48 9.33 -14.17
CA LEU A 81 -5.04 8.20 -13.42
C LEU A 81 -6.58 8.12 -13.50
N GLY A 82 -7.24 9.08 -14.15
CA GLY A 82 -8.70 9.15 -14.18
C GLY A 82 -9.33 9.45 -12.81
N ILE A 83 -8.58 10.07 -11.90
CA ILE A 83 -9.07 10.53 -10.58
C ILE A 83 -9.65 11.92 -10.75
N GLU A 84 -10.93 12.09 -10.40
CA GLU A 84 -11.60 13.39 -10.45
C GLU A 84 -11.32 14.20 -9.17
N LEU A 85 -10.68 15.36 -9.32
CA LEU A 85 -10.48 16.31 -8.22
C LEU A 85 -11.72 17.19 -8.08
N GLN A 86 -12.47 16.98 -7.01
CA GLN A 86 -13.67 17.75 -6.74
C GLN A 86 -13.35 19.05 -6.00
N PRO A 87 -13.78 20.22 -6.51
CA PRO A 87 -13.62 21.47 -5.81
C PRO A 87 -14.59 21.55 -4.63
N ILE A 88 -14.16 22.19 -3.55
CA ILE A 88 -15.03 22.48 -2.42
C ILE A 88 -15.98 23.62 -2.80
N ARG A 89 -17.29 23.41 -2.63
CA ARG A 89 -18.29 24.43 -2.94
C ARG A 89 -18.44 25.42 -1.78
N GLU A 90 -18.71 26.68 -2.13
CA GLU A 90 -19.02 27.71 -1.15
C GLU A 90 -20.29 27.32 -0.36
N GLY A 91 -20.21 27.37 0.98
CA GLY A 91 -21.30 27.01 1.87
C GLY A 91 -21.41 25.53 2.25
N GLU A 92 -20.56 24.64 1.71
CA GLU A 92 -20.50 23.25 2.19
C GLU A 92 -19.95 23.21 3.63
N PRO A 93 -20.58 22.42 4.52
CA PRO A 93 -20.16 22.32 5.90
C PRO A 93 -18.72 21.81 5.97
N ASP A 94 -17.92 22.45 6.82
CA ASP A 94 -16.50 22.14 7.02
C ASP A 94 -16.27 20.75 7.66
N TRP A 95 -17.32 19.95 7.88
CA TRP A 95 -17.29 18.70 8.61
C TRP A 95 -17.73 17.48 7.76
N PRO A 96 -16.97 16.37 7.81
CA PRO A 96 -15.69 16.23 8.52
C PRO A 96 -14.53 16.86 7.74
N ARG A 97 -13.71 17.68 8.44
CA ARG A 97 -12.44 18.28 7.92
C ARG A 97 -11.45 17.27 7.33
N GLN A 98 -11.69 15.98 7.58
CA GLN A 98 -10.95 14.84 7.07
C GLN A 98 -11.08 14.66 5.55
N VAL A 99 -12.04 15.34 4.89
CA VAL A 99 -12.18 15.30 3.43
C VAL A 99 -11.38 16.40 2.73
N ARG A 100 -10.67 17.30 3.43
CA ARG A 100 -9.86 18.35 2.76
C ARG A 100 -8.40 17.96 2.67
N SER A 101 -7.75 18.28 1.56
CA SER A 101 -6.29 18.30 1.53
C SER A 101 -5.81 19.54 2.30
N LEU A 102 -4.85 19.37 3.22
CA LEU A 102 -4.32 20.49 4.00
C LEU A 102 -3.58 21.49 3.10
N ASP A 103 -2.85 20.98 2.11
CA ASP A 103 -2.03 21.77 1.19
C ASP A 103 -2.79 22.21 -0.06
N TYR A 104 -3.92 21.57 -0.35
CA TYR A 104 -4.86 21.97 -1.40
C TYR A 104 -6.27 22.14 -0.80
N PRO A 105 -6.47 23.19 0.03
CA PRO A 105 -7.68 23.36 0.83
C PRO A 105 -8.94 23.67 0.01
N ASP A 106 -8.78 23.89 -1.29
CA ASP A 106 -9.83 24.11 -2.29
C ASP A 106 -10.33 22.81 -2.94
N VAL A 107 -9.71 21.66 -2.64
CA VAL A 107 -10.17 20.35 -3.13
C VAL A 107 -10.45 19.34 -2.03
N LEU A 108 -11.40 18.46 -2.36
CA LEU A 108 -11.70 17.28 -1.57
C LEU A 108 -10.62 16.19 -1.78
N GLN A 109 -10.39 15.40 -0.73
CA GLN A 109 -9.63 14.16 -0.78
C GLN A 109 -10.37 13.20 -1.70
N PRO A 110 -9.69 12.58 -2.68
CA PRO A 110 -10.34 11.66 -3.61
C PRO A 110 -11.02 10.49 -2.90
N GLY A 111 -10.35 9.89 -1.91
CA GLY A 111 -10.88 8.75 -1.18
C GLY A 111 -11.02 7.52 -2.09
N ASN A 112 -12.17 6.84 -2.01
CA ASN A 112 -12.45 5.71 -2.89
C ASN A 112 -12.61 6.16 -4.34
N ALA A 113 -11.83 5.57 -5.23
CA ALA A 113 -11.80 5.87 -6.67
C ALA A 113 -11.65 4.57 -7.48
N LYS A 114 -11.98 4.64 -8.76
CA LYS A 114 -11.81 3.54 -9.70
C LYS A 114 -10.75 3.92 -10.73
N ILE A 115 -9.56 3.33 -10.64
CA ILE A 115 -8.40 3.68 -11.48
C ILE A 115 -8.15 2.51 -12.44
N GLY A 116 -8.30 2.75 -13.74
CA GLY A 116 -8.16 1.67 -14.75
C GLY A 116 -9.19 0.54 -14.60
N GLY A 117 -10.26 0.74 -13.83
CA GLY A 117 -11.22 -0.33 -13.50
C GLY A 117 -10.96 -1.04 -12.17
N VAL A 118 -9.84 -0.76 -11.51
CA VAL A 118 -9.48 -1.30 -10.18
C VAL A 118 -10.02 -0.37 -9.09
N GLU A 119 -10.70 -0.94 -8.09
CA GLU A 119 -11.13 -0.19 -6.91
C GLU A 119 -9.90 0.16 -6.06
N ALA A 120 -9.70 1.45 -5.81
CA ALA A 120 -8.53 1.98 -5.13
C ALA A 120 -8.92 3.08 -4.15
N PHE A 121 -8.08 3.32 -3.16
CA PHE A 121 -8.15 4.46 -2.27
C PHE A 121 -7.02 5.44 -2.61
N ALA A 122 -7.37 6.66 -2.98
CA ALA A 122 -6.42 7.72 -3.31
C ALA A 122 -6.45 8.82 -2.24
N TRP A 123 -5.26 9.23 -1.79
CA TRP A 123 -5.13 10.25 -0.75
C TRP A 123 -4.03 11.25 -1.08
N ILE A 124 -4.35 12.53 -0.95
CA ILE A 124 -3.43 13.64 -1.21
C ILE A 124 -2.74 14.03 0.10
N TYR A 125 -1.41 13.93 0.08
CA TYR A 125 -0.51 14.50 1.08
C TYR A 125 0.15 15.76 0.51
N SER A 126 0.95 16.44 1.34
CA SER A 126 1.64 17.69 0.97
C SER A 126 2.59 17.55 -0.22
N ASP A 127 3.21 16.37 -0.37
CA ASP A 127 4.31 16.11 -1.30
C ASP A 127 4.04 14.96 -2.28
N ARG A 128 2.89 14.29 -2.16
CA ARG A 128 2.56 13.10 -2.95
C ARG A 128 1.07 12.81 -3.00
N LEU A 129 0.69 12.07 -4.03
CA LEU A 129 -0.55 11.30 -4.09
C LEU A 129 -0.23 9.84 -3.74
N GLU A 130 -0.88 9.31 -2.72
CA GLU A 130 -0.82 7.88 -2.38
C GLU A 130 -2.02 7.15 -2.98
N ILE A 131 -1.77 5.97 -3.52
CA ILE A 131 -2.77 5.08 -4.10
C ILE A 131 -2.65 3.74 -3.39
N GLY A 132 -3.74 3.27 -2.80
CA GLY A 132 -3.82 1.97 -2.14
C GLY A 132 -4.88 1.08 -2.76
N VAL A 133 -4.56 -0.20 -2.94
CA VAL A 133 -5.49 -1.21 -3.42
C VAL A 133 -5.54 -2.36 -2.41
N SER A 134 -6.76 -2.80 -2.10
CA SER A 134 -7.05 -3.97 -1.27
C SER A 134 -8.18 -4.77 -1.93
N ASP A 135 -8.47 -5.97 -1.43
CA ASP A 135 -9.57 -6.77 -1.99
C ASP A 135 -10.91 -6.02 -1.89
N PRO A 136 -11.73 -6.06 -2.97
CA PRO A 136 -13.03 -5.39 -2.99
C PRO A 136 -14.02 -6.00 -1.98
N ASP A 137 -13.92 -7.32 -1.75
CA ASP A 137 -14.79 -8.05 -0.83
C ASP A 137 -14.25 -8.06 0.61
N ASN A 138 -12.95 -7.80 0.79
CA ASN A 138 -12.29 -7.73 2.10
C ASN A 138 -11.20 -6.64 2.12
N PRO A 139 -11.53 -5.39 2.50
CA PRO A 139 -10.60 -4.24 2.40
C PRO A 139 -9.41 -4.31 3.37
N TYR A 140 -9.25 -5.42 4.09
CA TYR A 140 -8.14 -5.68 5.01
C TYR A 140 -7.10 -6.65 4.45
N GLU A 141 -7.32 -7.19 3.26
CA GLU A 141 -6.49 -8.21 2.62
C GLU A 141 -6.13 -7.84 1.18
N VAL A 142 -5.13 -8.55 0.64
CA VAL A 142 -4.76 -8.50 -0.77
C VAL A 142 -4.72 -9.95 -1.26
N SER A 143 -5.57 -10.29 -2.21
CA SER A 143 -5.58 -11.59 -2.89
C SER A 143 -4.69 -11.58 -4.13
N ALA A 144 -4.39 -12.77 -4.64
CA ALA A 144 -3.76 -12.94 -5.95
C ALA A 144 -4.56 -12.24 -7.07
N SER A 145 -5.89 -12.32 -7.04
CA SER A 145 -6.72 -11.63 -8.06
C SER A 145 -6.61 -10.11 -7.99
N THR A 146 -6.39 -9.53 -6.80
CA THR A 146 -6.15 -8.10 -6.65
C THR A 146 -4.78 -7.70 -7.19
N VAL A 147 -3.76 -8.53 -6.99
CA VAL A 147 -2.43 -8.35 -7.59
C VAL A 147 -2.50 -8.43 -9.11
N GLU A 148 -3.18 -9.44 -9.66
CA GLU A 148 -3.37 -9.62 -11.10
C GLU A 148 -4.10 -8.43 -11.73
N ALA A 149 -5.23 -8.01 -11.15
CA ALA A 149 -5.99 -6.87 -11.64
C ALA A 149 -5.19 -5.57 -11.58
N ALA A 150 -4.44 -5.35 -10.50
CA ALA A 150 -3.57 -4.17 -10.38
C ALA A 150 -2.42 -4.22 -11.40
N ALA A 151 -1.82 -5.38 -11.62
CA ALA A 151 -0.77 -5.57 -12.61
C ALA A 151 -1.26 -5.34 -14.03
N GLU A 152 -2.46 -5.80 -14.37
CA GLU A 152 -3.02 -5.68 -15.71
C GLU A 152 -3.55 -4.27 -16.00
N HIS A 153 -4.15 -3.61 -15.00
CA HIS A 153 -4.94 -2.40 -15.25
C HIS A 153 -4.41 -1.13 -14.59
N LEU A 154 -3.70 -1.23 -13.46
CA LEU A 154 -3.19 -0.07 -12.72
C LEU A 154 -1.71 0.21 -13.00
N GLU A 155 -0.84 -0.80 -13.00
CA GLU A 155 0.60 -0.66 -13.33
C GLU A 155 0.84 0.06 -14.67
N PRO A 156 0.08 -0.21 -15.76
CA PRO A 156 0.28 0.53 -17.02
C PRO A 156 -0.05 2.02 -16.93
N LEU A 157 -0.96 2.42 -16.03
CA LEU A 157 -1.29 3.82 -15.78
C LEU A 157 -0.23 4.52 -14.92
N LEU A 158 0.52 3.75 -14.12
CA LEU A 158 1.66 4.24 -13.34
C LEU A 158 2.94 4.34 -14.19
N ALA A 159 3.09 3.55 -15.26
CA ALA A 159 4.29 3.53 -16.08
C ALA A 159 4.71 4.92 -16.64
N PRO A 160 3.81 5.78 -17.16
CA PRO A 160 4.16 7.13 -17.58
C PRO A 160 4.65 8.04 -16.45
N LEU A 161 4.39 7.67 -15.19
CA LEU A 161 4.74 8.41 -13.99
C LEU A 161 6.01 7.86 -13.31
N GLN A 162 6.74 6.92 -13.92
CA GLN A 162 7.85 6.19 -13.28
C GLN A 162 8.89 7.09 -12.61
N GLU A 163 9.25 8.22 -13.22
CA GLU A 163 10.27 9.15 -12.71
C GLU A 163 9.78 9.93 -11.47
N ARG A 164 8.48 9.87 -11.19
CA ARG A 164 7.83 10.54 -10.06
C ARG A 164 7.43 9.55 -8.97
N LEU A 165 7.59 8.24 -9.20
CA LEU A 165 7.24 7.24 -8.21
C LEU A 165 8.23 7.27 -7.05
N ILE A 166 7.68 7.25 -5.84
CA ILE A 166 8.44 7.15 -4.60
C ILE A 166 8.48 5.66 -4.23
N ASP A 167 9.68 5.07 -4.20
CA ASP A 167 9.91 3.68 -3.81
C ASP A 167 10.92 3.61 -2.64
N PRO A 168 10.55 3.08 -1.46
CA PRO A 168 9.21 2.58 -1.12
C PRO A 168 8.17 3.70 -0.95
N PRO A 169 6.89 3.42 -1.28
CA PRO A 169 5.80 4.37 -1.03
C PRO A 169 5.61 4.67 0.46
N ASN A 170 5.99 3.73 1.33
CA ASN A 170 6.04 3.89 2.78
C ASN A 170 7.41 3.43 3.27
N ASP A 171 8.23 4.34 3.79
CA ASP A 171 9.61 4.05 4.18
C ASP A 171 9.72 3.36 5.55
N ASN A 172 9.22 2.13 5.63
CA ASN A 172 9.35 1.25 6.77
C ASN A 172 9.26 -0.22 6.35
N ARG A 173 9.63 -1.11 7.27
CA ARG A 173 9.68 -2.56 7.03
C ARG A 173 8.35 -3.20 6.63
N ASN A 174 7.21 -2.53 6.81
CA ASN A 174 5.93 -3.10 6.41
C ASN A 174 5.76 -3.12 4.89
N CYS A 175 6.49 -2.25 4.18
CA CYS A 175 6.50 -2.22 2.74
C CYS A 175 7.51 -3.23 2.19
N ILE A 176 7.03 -4.20 1.42
CA ILE A 176 7.87 -5.17 0.73
C ILE A 176 8.46 -4.51 -0.51
N CYS A 177 9.73 -4.09 -0.41
CA CYS A 177 10.48 -3.42 -1.46
C CYS A 177 11.97 -3.81 -1.40
N PRO A 178 12.77 -3.50 -2.44
CA PRO A 178 14.20 -3.85 -2.47
C PRO A 178 15.02 -3.29 -1.30
N LYS A 179 14.59 -2.18 -0.69
CA LYS A 179 15.28 -1.58 0.48
C LYS A 179 15.18 -2.44 1.74
N TYR A 180 14.05 -3.09 1.96
CA TYR A 180 13.76 -3.84 3.19
C TYR A 180 13.81 -5.36 3.02
N TYR A 181 13.56 -5.86 1.81
CA TYR A 181 13.51 -7.29 1.47
C TYR A 181 14.19 -7.58 0.13
N PRO A 182 15.47 -7.22 -0.05
CA PRO A 182 16.18 -7.43 -1.31
C PRO A 182 16.10 -8.88 -1.81
N GLU A 183 16.08 -9.85 -0.89
CA GLU A 183 16.01 -11.28 -1.19
C GLU A 183 14.73 -11.72 -1.91
N LEU A 184 13.68 -10.89 -1.94
CA LEU A 184 12.44 -11.14 -2.67
C LEU A 184 12.46 -10.58 -4.11
N PHE A 185 13.46 -9.78 -4.46
CA PHE A 185 13.60 -9.13 -5.77
C PHE A 185 14.82 -9.62 -6.56
N GLU A 186 15.64 -10.49 -5.96
CA GLU A 186 16.76 -11.17 -6.61
C GLU A 186 16.29 -12.41 -7.38
N ASP A 187 16.84 -12.60 -8.59
CA ASP A 187 16.63 -13.75 -9.48
C ASP A 187 17.33 -15.04 -8.98
#